data_AF-A0A956MGN5-F1
#
_entry.id   AF-A0A956MGN5-F1
#
_cell.length_a   1.000
_cell.length_b   1.000
_cell.length_c   1.000
_cell.angle_alpha   90.00
_cell.angle_beta   90.00
_cell.angle_gamma   90.00
#
_symmetry.space_group_name_H-M   'P 1'
#
loop_
_entity.id
_entity.type
_entity.pdbx_description
1 polymer ?
#
loop_
_entity_poly.entity_id
_entity_poly.type
_entity_poly.pdbx_seq_one_letter_code
_entity_poly.pdbx_strand_id
1 'polypeptide(L)'
;TAGSWIYIGSQGILQGTYETFAACGNKYFQGDLRGKLLVTGGLGGMGGAQPLAATMAGATFLGADVDPARIKKRLDTRYIDRMTVSYEEARDWVLEARDRGQALSVGLISDIGDMLEKLLADGLIPDILTDQTSAHDPINGYIPNGITLEEAAELRKLNPENYREQALKSMARHVGFMLEMQRLGSKTFDYGNNLREFARQGGESNAFDFPGFVPEYIRPLFCEGKGPFRWAALSGDPQDILTTDQALMEAFPENTHLINWLQEAQKKVAFQGLPCRICWLGMGEREKAGLIFNDLVKSRKVKAPIVIGRDHLDCGSVASPHRETEGMRDGSDAVSDWPLLNLMANTGGGATWVSFHHGGGVGIGYSQHAGMVILVDGSEHAAQCLSRVLYNDPALGIMRHADAGYDDALVMAEKFGIGIFD
;
A
#
# COMPACT_ATOMS: atom_id res chain seq x y z
N THR A 1 1.37 -2.56 -11.12
CA THR A 1 2.54 -3.47 -11.14
C THR A 1 2.30 -4.82 -11.81
N ALA A 2 1.07 -5.31 -11.97
CA ALA A 2 0.79 -6.58 -12.65
C ALA A 2 1.20 -6.56 -14.13
N GLY A 3 0.54 -5.75 -14.96
CA GLY A 3 0.87 -5.60 -16.39
C GLY A 3 2.17 -4.86 -16.70
N SER A 4 2.82 -4.29 -15.67
CA SER A 4 4.08 -3.54 -15.77
C SER A 4 5.28 -4.26 -15.17
N TRP A 5 5.10 -5.55 -14.83
CA TRP A 5 6.13 -6.51 -14.45
C TRP A 5 7.10 -6.04 -13.35
N ILE A 6 6.54 -5.45 -12.28
CA ILE A 6 7.31 -4.98 -11.11
C ILE A 6 6.61 -5.32 -9.77
N TYR A 7 5.83 -6.41 -9.79
CA TYR A 7 5.20 -6.96 -8.60
C TYR A 7 6.18 -7.85 -7.84
N ILE A 8 6.33 -7.62 -6.52
CA ILE A 8 7.31 -8.30 -5.67
C ILE A 8 6.64 -9.07 -4.50
N GLY A 9 5.43 -9.57 -4.75
CA GLY A 9 4.63 -10.20 -3.70
C GLY A 9 4.00 -9.17 -2.75
N SER A 10 3.56 -9.65 -1.58
CA SER A 10 2.91 -8.82 -0.55
C SER A 10 3.86 -7.72 -0.03
N GLN A 11 5.18 -7.92 -0.14
CA GLN A 11 6.18 -6.95 0.30
C GLN A 11 6.04 -5.61 -0.43
N GLY A 12 5.53 -5.57 -1.66
CA GLY A 12 5.45 -4.35 -2.46
C GLY A 12 4.63 -3.22 -1.82
N ILE A 13 3.61 -3.57 -1.03
CA ILE A 13 2.76 -2.60 -0.30
C ILE A 13 3.08 -2.55 1.20
N LEU A 14 3.83 -3.52 1.72
CA LEU A 14 4.02 -3.72 3.15
C LEU A 14 4.50 -2.46 3.87
N GLN A 15 5.52 -1.78 3.34
CA GLN A 15 5.98 -0.55 3.98
C GLN A 15 4.93 0.55 3.93
N GLY A 16 4.22 0.74 2.82
CA GLY A 16 3.16 1.76 2.76
C GLY A 16 2.06 1.51 3.80
N THR A 17 1.71 0.25 4.02
CA THR A 17 0.76 -0.14 5.08
C THR A 17 1.33 0.05 6.48
N TYR A 18 2.60 -0.27 6.68
CA TYR A 18 3.29 0.02 7.94
C TYR A 18 3.34 1.52 8.23
N GLU A 19 3.73 2.36 7.26
CA GLU A 19 3.78 3.82 7.42
C GLU A 19 2.39 4.39 7.70
N THR A 20 1.34 3.86 7.07
CA THR A 20 -0.04 4.29 7.32
C THR A 20 -0.44 4.00 8.77
N PHE A 21 -0.19 2.79 9.26
CA PHE A 21 -0.52 2.43 10.64
C PHE A 21 0.36 3.17 11.65
N ALA A 22 1.65 3.34 11.37
CA ALA A 22 2.55 4.12 12.21
C ALA A 22 2.12 5.60 12.28
N ALA A 23 1.72 6.20 11.16
CA ALA A 23 1.19 7.56 11.12
C ALA A 23 -0.13 7.69 11.90
N CYS A 24 -1.03 6.71 11.78
CA CYS A 24 -2.24 6.63 12.63
C CYS A 24 -1.88 6.55 14.12
N GLY A 25 -0.89 5.71 14.46
CA GLY A 25 -0.28 5.61 15.79
C GLY A 25 0.22 6.96 16.31
N ASN A 26 0.99 7.67 15.52
CA ASN A 26 1.52 9.00 15.88
C ASN A 26 0.40 10.02 16.08
N LYS A 27 -0.61 10.03 15.20
CA LYS A 27 -1.71 11.01 15.22
C LYS A 27 -2.67 10.80 16.39
N TYR A 28 -3.00 9.55 16.72
CA TYR A 28 -4.09 9.24 17.65
C TYR A 28 -3.67 8.49 18.93
N PHE A 29 -2.47 7.88 18.95
CA PHE A 29 -2.04 6.95 20.00
C PHE A 29 -0.60 7.21 20.49
N GLN A 30 -0.10 8.45 20.35
CA GLN A 30 1.23 8.86 20.83
C GLN A 30 2.40 8.02 20.25
N GLY A 31 2.20 7.44 19.06
CA GLY A 31 3.20 6.63 18.38
C GLY A 31 3.32 5.19 18.90
N ASP A 32 2.43 4.74 19.78
CA ASP A 32 2.45 3.38 20.33
C ASP A 32 1.13 2.65 20.07
N LEU A 33 1.19 1.59 19.26
CA LEU A 33 0.03 0.72 18.99
C LEU A 33 -0.03 -0.53 19.88
N ARG A 34 0.87 -0.68 20.87
CA ARG A 34 0.76 -1.79 21.83
C ARG A 34 -0.57 -1.74 22.57
N GLY A 35 -1.25 -2.88 22.61
CA GLY A 35 -2.57 -3.00 23.22
C GLY A 35 -3.68 -2.30 22.43
N LYS A 36 -3.44 -1.99 21.15
CA LYS A 36 -4.45 -1.52 20.21
C LYS A 36 -4.92 -2.65 19.32
N LEU A 37 -6.23 -2.67 19.06
CA LEU A 37 -6.86 -3.61 18.14
C LEU A 37 -7.11 -2.92 16.79
N LEU A 38 -6.52 -3.48 15.74
CA LEU A 38 -6.77 -3.12 14.35
C LEU A 38 -7.64 -4.17 13.67
N VAL A 39 -8.75 -3.74 13.08
CA VAL A 39 -9.68 -4.60 12.32
C VAL A 39 -9.69 -4.21 10.85
N THR A 40 -9.72 -5.21 9.96
CA THR A 40 -9.83 -4.99 8.50
C THR A 40 -10.45 -6.16 7.75
N GLY A 41 -10.80 -5.95 6.49
CA GLY A 41 -11.15 -6.99 5.52
C GLY A 41 -10.12 -7.14 4.40
N GLY A 42 -10.11 -8.31 3.76
CA GLY A 42 -9.31 -8.64 2.57
C GLY A 42 -7.87 -9.05 2.89
N LEU A 43 -7.57 -10.35 2.73
CA LEU A 43 -6.24 -10.94 2.88
C LEU A 43 -5.72 -11.45 1.53
N GLY A 44 -6.01 -10.69 0.47
CA GLY A 44 -5.55 -10.91 -0.90
C GLY A 44 -4.06 -10.62 -1.12
N GLY A 45 -3.63 -10.46 -2.38
CA GLY A 45 -2.23 -10.18 -2.74
C GLY A 45 -1.61 -9.02 -1.96
N MET A 46 -2.27 -7.87 -2.02
CA MET A 46 -1.89 -6.64 -1.30
C MET A 46 -2.46 -6.64 0.13
N GLY A 47 -3.75 -6.99 0.27
CA GLY A 47 -4.48 -7.19 1.53
C GLY A 47 -3.75 -8.01 2.59
N GLY A 48 -3.03 -9.03 2.15
CA GLY A 48 -2.25 -9.91 3.02
C GLY A 48 -1.01 -9.27 3.63
N ALA A 49 -0.66 -8.03 3.28
CA ALA A 49 0.40 -7.27 3.95
C ALA A 49 -0.07 -6.58 5.25
N GLN A 50 -1.38 -6.35 5.40
CA GLN A 50 -1.97 -5.68 6.57
C GLN A 50 -1.63 -6.34 7.92
N PRO A 51 -1.69 -7.68 8.08
CA PRO A 51 -1.41 -8.28 9.39
C PRO A 51 0.05 -8.12 9.80
N LEU A 52 0.99 -8.28 8.87
CA LEU A 52 2.41 -8.06 9.14
C LEU A 52 2.72 -6.58 9.40
N ALA A 53 2.13 -5.66 8.63
CA ALA A 53 2.30 -4.22 8.88
C ALA A 53 1.79 -3.81 10.27
N ALA A 54 0.61 -4.29 10.67
CA ALA A 54 0.01 -3.99 11.98
C ALA A 54 0.89 -4.51 13.12
N THR A 55 1.35 -5.76 13.03
CA THR A 55 2.22 -6.36 14.05
C THR A 55 3.63 -5.77 14.07
N MET A 56 4.16 -5.30 12.94
CA MET A 56 5.39 -4.50 12.88
C MET A 56 5.22 -3.14 13.56
N ALA A 57 4.05 -2.52 13.44
CA ALA A 57 3.71 -1.29 14.15
C ALA A 57 3.33 -1.52 15.63
N GLY A 58 3.24 -2.77 16.09
CA GLY A 58 2.99 -3.15 17.48
C GLY A 58 1.52 -3.43 17.83
N ALA A 59 0.60 -3.34 16.86
CA ALA A 59 -0.82 -3.59 17.06
C ALA A 59 -1.16 -5.09 17.11
N THR A 60 -2.24 -5.42 17.82
CA THR A 60 -2.96 -6.67 17.64
C THR A 60 -3.91 -6.54 16.44
N PHE A 61 -3.99 -7.57 15.61
CA PHE A 61 -4.68 -7.53 14.32
C PHE A 61 -5.76 -8.63 14.21
N LEU A 62 -6.94 -8.25 13.72
CA LEU A 62 -8.00 -9.15 13.30
C LEU A 62 -8.42 -8.82 11.85
N GLY A 63 -8.27 -9.78 10.94
CA GLY A 63 -8.63 -9.59 9.53
C GLY A 63 -9.60 -10.65 9.04
N ALA A 64 -10.62 -10.26 8.26
CA ALA A 64 -11.52 -11.20 7.60
C ALA A 64 -11.14 -11.45 6.13
N ASP A 65 -11.23 -12.70 5.68
CA ASP A 65 -11.29 -13.05 4.26
C ASP A 65 -12.22 -14.24 4.07
N VAL A 66 -13.09 -14.17 3.08
CA VAL A 66 -14.08 -15.21 2.78
C VAL A 66 -13.44 -16.47 2.16
N ASP A 67 -12.24 -16.36 1.57
CA ASP A 67 -11.55 -17.46 0.90
C ASP A 67 -10.44 -18.04 1.81
N PRO A 68 -10.64 -19.26 2.38
CA PRO A 68 -9.65 -19.93 3.22
C PRO A 68 -8.26 -20.01 2.59
N ALA A 69 -8.18 -20.18 1.27
CA ALA A 69 -6.90 -20.30 0.57
C ALA A 69 -6.09 -19.00 0.63
N ARG A 70 -6.76 -17.84 0.75
CA ARG A 70 -6.09 -16.54 0.89
C ARG A 70 -5.40 -16.42 2.22
N ILE A 71 -6.07 -16.77 3.32
CA ILE A 71 -5.49 -16.72 4.67
C ILE A 71 -4.38 -17.78 4.79
N LYS A 72 -4.64 -19.00 4.30
CA LYS A 72 -3.64 -20.08 4.31
C LYS A 72 -2.36 -19.68 3.58
N LYS A 73 -2.46 -19.02 2.43
CA LYS A 73 -1.29 -18.49 1.73
C LYS A 73 -0.49 -17.49 2.57
N ARG A 74 -1.14 -16.67 3.42
CA ARG A 74 -0.46 -15.68 4.28
C ARG A 74 0.27 -16.37 5.42
N LEU A 75 -0.33 -17.41 6.00
CA LEU A 75 0.33 -18.26 6.99
C LEU A 75 1.61 -18.86 6.40
N ASP A 76 1.52 -19.45 5.21
CA ASP A 76 2.65 -20.10 4.55
C ASP A 76 3.79 -19.11 4.22
N THR A 77 3.44 -17.85 3.96
CA THR A 77 4.40 -16.76 3.70
C THR A 77 4.81 -15.97 4.95
N ARG A 78 4.35 -16.35 6.15
CA ARG A 78 4.59 -15.65 7.43
C ARG A 78 4.12 -14.20 7.47
N TYR A 79 3.02 -13.91 6.79
CA TYR A 79 2.38 -12.59 6.78
C TYR A 79 1.20 -12.49 7.76
N ILE A 80 0.79 -13.61 8.36
CA ILE A 80 -0.23 -13.69 9.41
C ILE A 80 0.14 -14.84 10.37
N ASP A 81 -0.22 -14.76 11.64
CA ASP A 81 0.20 -15.73 12.66
C ASP A 81 -0.80 -16.89 12.85
N ARG A 82 -2.10 -16.57 12.85
CA ARG A 82 -3.17 -17.55 13.11
C ARG A 82 -4.31 -17.43 12.11
N MET A 83 -5.06 -18.51 11.98
CA MET A 83 -6.26 -18.61 11.14
C MET A 83 -7.32 -19.43 11.87
N THR A 84 -8.58 -19.02 11.79
CA THR A 84 -9.71 -19.80 12.31
C THR A 84 -10.99 -19.56 11.52
N VAL A 85 -11.97 -20.45 11.68
CA VAL A 85 -13.36 -20.31 11.21
C VAL A 85 -14.30 -19.84 12.31
N SER A 86 -13.88 -19.87 13.58
CA SER A 86 -14.71 -19.49 14.72
C SER A 86 -14.48 -18.02 15.06
N TYR A 87 -15.57 -17.26 15.08
CA TYR A 87 -15.56 -15.88 15.52
C TYR A 87 -15.15 -15.76 16.99
N GLU A 88 -15.67 -16.64 17.83
CA GLU A 88 -15.42 -16.66 19.27
C GLU A 88 -13.94 -16.92 19.56
N GLU A 89 -13.34 -17.90 18.88
CA GLU A 89 -11.92 -18.19 19.00
C GLU A 89 -11.05 -17.01 18.53
N ALA A 90 -11.38 -16.41 17.37
CA ALA A 90 -10.66 -15.25 16.85
C ALA A 90 -10.74 -14.07 17.82
N ARG A 91 -11.95 -13.74 18.31
CA ARG A 91 -12.22 -12.68 19.27
C ARG A 91 -11.41 -12.89 20.54
N ASP A 92 -11.48 -14.09 21.13
CA ASP A 92 -10.83 -14.37 22.41
C ASP A 92 -9.29 -14.27 22.28
N TRP A 93 -8.71 -14.76 21.19
CA TRP A 93 -7.26 -14.61 20.93
C TRP A 93 -6.83 -13.15 20.79
N VAL A 94 -7.57 -12.33 20.05
CA VAL A 94 -7.17 -10.93 19.84
C VAL A 94 -7.40 -10.08 21.09
N LEU A 95 -8.43 -10.37 21.90
CA LEU A 95 -8.62 -9.70 23.18
C LEU A 95 -7.51 -10.07 24.17
N GLU A 96 -7.17 -11.36 24.29
CA GLU A 96 -6.06 -11.80 25.17
C GLU A 96 -4.73 -11.16 24.76
N ALA A 97 -4.43 -11.13 23.45
CA ALA A 97 -3.21 -10.52 22.94
C ALA A 97 -3.18 -9.00 23.16
N ARG A 98 -4.29 -8.31 22.87
CA ARG A 98 -4.45 -6.87 23.09
C ARG A 98 -4.22 -6.52 24.57
N ASP A 99 -4.86 -7.23 25.48
CA ASP A 99 -4.78 -6.93 26.91
C ASP A 99 -3.38 -7.18 27.50
N ARG A 100 -2.59 -8.06 26.84
CA ARG A 100 -1.17 -8.29 27.16
C ARG A 100 -0.19 -7.39 26.40
N GLY A 101 -0.69 -6.49 25.54
CA GLY A 101 0.14 -5.65 24.69
C GLY A 101 0.95 -6.43 23.65
N GLN A 102 0.47 -7.60 23.22
CA GLN A 102 1.14 -8.49 22.28
C GLN A 102 0.71 -8.22 20.83
N ALA A 103 1.70 -8.07 19.95
CA ALA A 103 1.48 -7.97 18.51
C ALA A 103 1.20 -9.38 17.93
N LEU A 104 -0.08 -9.75 17.87
CA LEU A 104 -0.59 -10.99 17.28
C LEU A 104 -1.50 -10.66 16.10
N SER A 105 -1.38 -11.41 15.01
CA SER A 105 -2.26 -11.30 13.85
C SER A 105 -3.12 -12.55 13.62
N VAL A 106 -4.44 -12.35 13.56
CA VAL A 106 -5.43 -13.43 13.38
C VAL A 106 -6.26 -13.19 12.13
N GLY A 107 -6.35 -14.21 11.27
CA GLY A 107 -7.24 -14.25 10.11
C GLY A 107 -8.50 -15.06 10.41
N LEU A 108 -9.66 -14.45 10.25
CA LEU A 108 -10.96 -15.12 10.37
C LEU A 108 -11.50 -15.44 8.97
N ILE A 109 -11.87 -16.70 8.73
CA ILE A 109 -12.62 -17.08 7.53
C ILE A 109 -14.05 -16.59 7.69
N SER A 110 -14.36 -15.42 7.14
CA SER A 110 -15.67 -14.78 7.26
C SER A 110 -15.85 -13.66 6.24
N ASP A 111 -17.10 -13.30 5.97
CA ASP A 111 -17.43 -12.01 5.38
C ASP A 111 -17.06 -10.89 6.38
N ILE A 112 -16.44 -9.82 5.90
CA ILE A 112 -16.06 -8.69 6.74
C ILE A 112 -17.30 -8.02 7.34
N GLY A 113 -18.39 -7.90 6.58
CA GLY A 113 -19.64 -7.35 7.09
C GLY A 113 -20.19 -8.15 8.27
N ASP A 114 -20.20 -9.49 8.17
CA ASP A 114 -20.61 -10.39 9.26
C ASP A 114 -19.70 -10.28 10.48
N MET A 115 -18.38 -10.16 10.27
CA MET A 115 -17.43 -9.97 11.37
C MET A 115 -17.68 -8.65 12.10
N LEU A 116 -17.90 -7.55 11.36
CA LEU A 116 -18.16 -6.23 11.95
C LEU A 116 -19.51 -6.20 12.69
N GLU A 117 -20.54 -6.84 12.15
CA GLU A 117 -21.85 -6.97 12.82
C GLU A 117 -21.72 -7.67 14.17
N LYS A 118 -20.99 -8.79 14.23
CA LYS A 118 -20.75 -9.51 15.48
C LYS A 118 -19.92 -8.70 16.48
N LEU A 119 -18.88 -8.01 16.02
CA LEU A 119 -18.09 -7.11 16.87
C LEU A 119 -18.95 -5.99 17.48
N LEU A 120 -19.85 -5.38 16.69
CA LEU A 120 -20.81 -4.40 17.21
C LEU A 120 -21.77 -5.01 18.23
N ALA A 121 -22.30 -6.21 17.97
CA ALA A 121 -23.18 -6.91 18.90
C ALA A 121 -22.51 -7.25 20.24
N ASP A 122 -21.22 -7.57 20.22
CA ASP A 122 -20.40 -7.81 21.41
C ASP A 122 -19.91 -6.51 22.09
N GLY A 123 -20.21 -5.34 21.52
CA GLY A 123 -19.73 -4.05 22.02
C GLY A 123 -18.23 -3.84 21.87
N LEU A 124 -17.59 -4.57 20.95
CA LEU A 124 -16.16 -4.54 20.70
C LEU A 124 -15.82 -3.58 19.55
N ILE A 125 -15.45 -2.35 19.92
CA ILE A 125 -15.05 -1.32 18.96
C ILE A 125 -13.54 -1.35 18.80
N PRO A 126 -13.01 -1.59 17.58
CA PRO A 126 -11.57 -1.58 17.36
C PRO A 126 -11.02 -0.16 17.47
N ASP A 127 -9.76 -0.03 17.89
CA ASP A 127 -9.08 1.27 17.94
C ASP A 127 -8.89 1.82 16.51
N ILE A 128 -8.56 0.95 15.56
CA ILE A 128 -8.31 1.29 14.15
C ILE A 128 -9.15 0.37 13.25
N LEU A 129 -9.82 0.94 12.25
CA LEU A 129 -10.65 0.21 11.30
C LEU A 129 -10.36 0.65 9.87
N THR A 130 -10.18 -0.33 8.98
CA THR A 130 -10.02 -0.06 7.55
C THR A 130 -10.49 -1.26 6.71
N ASP A 131 -10.31 -1.22 5.40
CA ASP A 131 -10.61 -2.35 4.52
C ASP A 131 -9.68 -2.40 3.30
N GLN A 132 -9.31 -3.61 2.89
CA GLN A 132 -8.57 -3.87 1.66
C GLN A 132 -9.13 -5.07 0.87
N THR A 133 -10.45 -5.32 0.96
CA THR A 133 -11.13 -6.19 -0.02
C THR A 133 -10.94 -5.64 -1.44
N SER A 134 -11.17 -6.46 -2.46
CA SER A 134 -11.10 -5.99 -3.85
C SER A 134 -12.40 -5.29 -4.28
N ALA A 135 -12.89 -4.33 -3.49
CA ALA A 135 -14.12 -3.58 -3.75
C ALA A 135 -14.11 -2.85 -5.10
N HIS A 136 -12.92 -2.50 -5.61
CA HIS A 136 -12.69 -1.85 -6.90
C HIS A 136 -13.25 -2.59 -8.12
N ASP A 137 -13.51 -3.89 -7.97
CA ASP A 137 -14.16 -4.72 -8.98
C ASP A 137 -15.39 -5.40 -8.34
N PRO A 138 -16.57 -4.77 -8.41
CA PRO A 138 -17.80 -5.33 -7.84
C PRO A 138 -18.24 -6.67 -8.42
N ILE A 139 -17.68 -7.10 -9.56
CA ILE A 139 -18.02 -8.38 -10.19
C ILE A 139 -17.02 -9.46 -9.80
N ASN A 140 -15.71 -9.17 -9.79
CA ASN A 140 -14.71 -10.22 -9.58
C ASN A 140 -14.04 -10.18 -8.20
N GLY A 141 -14.14 -9.05 -7.50
CA GLY A 141 -13.32 -8.76 -6.32
C GLY A 141 -14.04 -8.85 -4.98
N TYR A 142 -15.34 -8.56 -4.93
CA TYR A 142 -16.13 -8.60 -3.70
C TYR A 142 -17.15 -9.74 -3.78
N ILE A 143 -17.20 -10.59 -2.74
CA ILE A 143 -18.18 -11.67 -2.64
C ILE A 143 -19.42 -11.12 -1.92
N PRO A 144 -20.63 -11.20 -2.51
CA PRO A 144 -21.85 -10.79 -1.83
C PRO A 144 -22.05 -11.54 -0.51
N ASN A 145 -22.61 -10.84 0.48
CA ASN A 145 -22.96 -11.42 1.75
C ASN A 145 -24.05 -12.51 1.58
N GLY A 146 -23.98 -13.55 2.41
CA GLY A 146 -25.00 -14.61 2.46
C GLY A 146 -24.90 -15.70 1.39
N ILE A 147 -23.85 -15.70 0.57
CA ILE A 147 -23.60 -16.76 -0.42
C ILE A 147 -22.19 -17.35 -0.27
N THR A 148 -22.04 -18.61 -0.67
CA THR A 148 -20.77 -19.33 -0.71
C THR A 148 -19.90 -18.91 -1.89
N LEU A 149 -18.61 -19.30 -1.89
CA LEU A 149 -17.69 -19.01 -3.00
C LEU A 149 -18.13 -19.70 -4.30
N GLU A 150 -18.68 -20.91 -4.19
CA GLU A 150 -19.21 -21.69 -5.30
C GLU A 150 -20.46 -21.04 -5.89
N GLU A 151 -21.41 -20.63 -5.05
CA GLU A 151 -22.60 -19.89 -5.48
C GLU A 151 -22.23 -18.55 -6.13
N ALA A 152 -21.25 -17.84 -5.55
CA ALA A 152 -20.71 -16.60 -6.12
C ALA A 152 -20.04 -16.85 -7.48
N ALA A 153 -19.33 -17.96 -7.67
CA ALA A 153 -18.73 -18.31 -8.95
C ALA A 153 -19.77 -18.62 -10.03
N GLU A 154 -20.86 -19.30 -9.68
CA GLU A 154 -21.95 -19.59 -10.62
C GLU A 154 -22.79 -18.34 -10.92
N LEU A 155 -23.14 -17.55 -9.91
CA LEU A 155 -23.91 -16.31 -10.09
C LEU A 155 -23.19 -15.31 -11.01
N ARG A 156 -21.87 -15.17 -10.89
CA ARG A 156 -21.06 -14.32 -11.79
C ARG A 156 -21.19 -14.70 -13.26
N LYS A 157 -21.29 -15.99 -13.57
CA LYS A 157 -21.42 -16.49 -14.95
C LYS A 157 -22.85 -16.34 -15.46
N LEU A 158 -23.83 -16.70 -14.63
CA LEU A 158 -25.23 -16.77 -15.02
C LEU A 158 -25.90 -15.40 -15.09
N ASN A 159 -25.61 -14.51 -14.14
CA ASN A 159 -26.22 -13.21 -14.04
C ASN A 159 -25.28 -12.18 -13.38
N PRO A 160 -24.26 -11.67 -14.13
CA PRO A 160 -23.28 -10.73 -13.61
C PRO A 160 -23.89 -9.42 -13.12
N GLU A 161 -25.02 -8.97 -13.69
CA GLU A 161 -25.72 -7.77 -13.22
C GLU A 161 -26.34 -7.97 -11.84
N ASN A 162 -27.01 -9.10 -11.61
CA ASN A 162 -27.51 -9.45 -10.28
C ASN A 162 -26.36 -9.63 -9.28
N TYR A 163 -25.26 -10.25 -9.70
CA TYR A 163 -24.07 -10.35 -8.85
C TYR A 163 -23.59 -8.96 -8.42
N ARG A 164 -23.44 -8.04 -9.38
CA ARG A 164 -23.00 -6.67 -9.14
C ARG A 164 -23.93 -5.97 -8.16
N GLU A 165 -25.25 -6.06 -8.36
CA GLU A 165 -26.23 -5.45 -7.46
C GLU A 165 -26.10 -5.97 -6.02
N GLN A 166 -25.94 -7.29 -5.84
CA GLN A 166 -25.77 -7.89 -4.51
C GLN A 166 -24.43 -7.51 -3.87
N ALA A 167 -23.36 -7.45 -4.66
CA ALA A 167 -22.05 -7.00 -4.18
C ALA A 167 -22.10 -5.55 -3.71
N LEU A 168 -22.73 -4.64 -4.46
CA LEU A 168 -22.88 -3.23 -4.06
C LEU A 168 -23.70 -3.09 -2.77
N LYS A 169 -24.81 -3.83 -2.64
CA LYS A 169 -25.61 -3.84 -1.40
C LYS A 169 -24.79 -4.36 -0.20
N SER A 170 -23.96 -5.37 -0.43
CA SER A 170 -23.07 -5.93 0.60
C SER A 170 -21.99 -4.93 1.02
N MET A 171 -21.42 -4.19 0.07
CA MET A 171 -20.48 -3.09 0.34
C MET A 171 -21.14 -1.95 1.11
N ALA A 172 -22.39 -1.58 0.77
CA ALA A 172 -23.15 -0.57 1.52
C ALA A 172 -23.38 -1.00 2.97
N ARG A 173 -23.78 -2.26 3.21
CA ARG A 173 -23.91 -2.82 4.56
C ARG A 173 -22.59 -2.78 5.32
N HIS A 174 -21.50 -3.21 4.69
CA HIS A 174 -20.15 -3.18 5.27
C HIS A 174 -19.76 -1.76 5.69
N VAL A 175 -19.89 -0.78 4.80
CA VAL A 175 -19.57 0.63 5.10
C VAL A 175 -20.48 1.20 6.19
N GLY A 176 -21.76 0.82 6.23
CA GLY A 176 -22.67 1.18 7.33
C GLY A 176 -22.13 0.76 8.70
N PHE A 177 -21.56 -0.45 8.82
CA PHE A 177 -20.89 -0.87 10.06
C PHE A 177 -19.59 -0.11 10.34
N MET A 178 -18.81 0.22 9.30
CA MET A 178 -17.60 1.02 9.47
C MET A 178 -17.92 2.42 10.00
N LEU A 179 -18.99 3.05 9.49
CA LEU A 179 -19.49 4.34 9.94
C LEU A 179 -19.99 4.28 11.39
N GLU A 180 -20.71 3.22 11.76
CA GLU A 180 -21.16 3.05 13.14
C GLU A 180 -19.98 2.87 14.11
N MET A 181 -18.98 2.07 13.76
CA MET A 181 -17.77 1.92 14.58
C MET A 181 -16.95 3.23 14.65
N GLN A 182 -16.90 4.02 13.57
CA GLN A 182 -16.30 5.35 13.58
C GLN A 182 -17.03 6.28 14.56
N ARG A 183 -18.37 6.29 14.53
CA ARG A 183 -19.22 7.05 15.45
C ARG A 183 -18.98 6.67 16.91
N LEU A 184 -18.68 5.39 17.16
CA LEU A 184 -18.34 4.85 18.47
C LEU A 184 -16.86 5.05 18.88
N GLY A 185 -16.05 5.68 18.02
CA GLY A 185 -14.72 6.18 18.34
C GLY A 185 -13.56 5.56 17.56
N SER A 186 -13.83 4.55 16.73
CA SER A 186 -12.79 3.90 15.92
C SER A 186 -12.14 4.88 14.94
N LYS A 187 -10.82 4.76 14.75
CA LYS A 187 -10.10 5.52 13.73
C LYS A 187 -10.26 4.82 12.39
N THR A 188 -11.31 5.23 11.68
CA THR A 188 -11.74 4.62 10.42
C THR A 188 -11.21 5.39 9.22
N PHE A 189 -10.68 4.67 8.22
CA PHE A 189 -10.23 5.25 6.95
C PHE A 189 -10.32 4.23 5.80
N ASP A 190 -10.41 4.74 4.58
CA ASP A 190 -10.37 3.95 3.34
C ASP A 190 -8.92 3.65 2.93
N TYR A 191 -8.64 2.39 2.59
CA TYR A 191 -7.30 1.94 2.19
C TYR A 191 -7.15 1.69 0.68
N GLY A 192 -7.85 2.51 -0.11
CA GLY A 192 -7.54 2.70 -1.52
C GLY A 192 -8.08 1.62 -2.45
N ASN A 193 -9.21 1.03 -2.09
CA ASN A 193 -9.93 0.03 -2.88
C ASN A 193 -11.27 0.53 -3.45
N ASN A 194 -11.59 1.82 -3.27
CA ASN A 194 -12.82 2.47 -3.74
C ASN A 194 -14.12 1.94 -3.11
N LEU A 195 -14.02 1.30 -1.92
CA LEU A 195 -15.18 0.76 -1.20
C LEU A 195 -16.24 1.83 -0.94
N ARG A 196 -15.84 3.05 -0.57
CA ARG A 196 -16.76 4.17 -0.30
C ARG A 196 -17.67 4.49 -1.48
N GLU A 197 -17.11 4.56 -2.69
CA GLU A 197 -17.89 4.86 -3.90
C GLU A 197 -18.88 3.73 -4.22
N PHE A 198 -18.45 2.48 -4.12
CA PHE A 198 -19.33 1.35 -4.42
C PHE A 198 -20.37 1.11 -3.33
N ALA A 199 -20.08 1.44 -2.08
CA ALA A 199 -21.07 1.50 -1.01
C ALA A 199 -22.12 2.59 -1.25
N ARG A 200 -21.70 3.78 -1.71
CA ARG A 200 -22.62 4.85 -2.12
C ARG A 200 -23.55 4.42 -3.24
N GLN A 201 -23.02 3.74 -4.27
CA GLN A 201 -23.84 3.14 -5.33
C GLN A 201 -24.77 2.03 -4.80
N GLY A 202 -24.37 1.33 -3.75
CA GLY A 202 -25.17 0.30 -3.07
C GLY A 202 -26.23 0.83 -2.11
N GLY A 203 -26.24 2.13 -1.81
CA GLY A 203 -27.27 2.81 -1.01
C GLY A 203 -26.79 3.47 0.29
N GLU A 204 -25.50 3.45 0.62
CA GLU A 204 -24.97 4.15 1.80
C GLU A 204 -24.61 5.61 1.46
N SER A 205 -25.49 6.55 1.79
CA SER A 205 -25.32 7.96 1.40
C SER A 205 -24.14 8.65 2.08
N ASN A 206 -23.73 8.17 3.25
CA ASN A 206 -22.67 8.79 4.07
C ASN A 206 -21.32 8.09 3.89
N ALA A 207 -21.15 7.32 2.81
CA ALA A 207 -19.97 6.46 2.62
C ALA A 207 -18.63 7.21 2.61
N PHE A 208 -18.62 8.53 2.38
CA PHE A 208 -17.41 9.36 2.35
C PHE A 208 -17.13 10.09 3.68
N ASP A 209 -17.88 9.80 4.76
CA ASP A 209 -17.68 10.43 6.07
C ASP A 209 -16.39 9.96 6.80
N PHE A 210 -15.68 8.97 6.24
CA PHE A 210 -14.28 8.68 6.60
C PHE A 210 -13.31 8.95 5.44
N PRO A 211 -12.12 9.49 5.73
CA PRO A 211 -11.16 9.90 4.71
C PRO A 211 -10.42 8.71 4.10
N GLY A 212 -9.82 8.93 2.93
CA GLY A 212 -8.78 8.05 2.41
C GLY A 212 -7.49 8.14 3.20
N PHE A 213 -6.71 7.07 3.23
CA PHE A 213 -5.44 7.02 3.96
C PHE A 213 -4.38 8.00 3.45
N VAL A 214 -4.45 8.40 2.17
CA VAL A 214 -3.45 9.32 1.60
C VAL A 214 -3.60 10.74 2.12
N PRO A 215 -4.75 11.41 1.98
CA PRO A 215 -4.93 12.74 2.60
C PRO A 215 -4.72 12.70 4.12
N GLU A 216 -5.10 11.60 4.76
CA GLU A 216 -5.08 11.49 6.22
C GLU A 216 -3.67 11.24 6.80
N TYR A 217 -2.81 10.48 6.10
CA TYR A 217 -1.54 9.99 6.65
C TYR A 217 -0.33 10.06 5.71
N ILE A 218 -0.48 9.80 4.41
CA ILE A 218 0.66 9.54 3.50
C ILE A 218 1.11 10.77 2.71
N ARG A 219 0.22 11.73 2.45
CA ARG A 219 0.54 12.91 1.62
C ARG A 219 1.79 13.69 2.04
N PRO A 220 2.09 13.87 3.35
CA PRO A 220 3.35 14.51 3.75
C PRO A 220 4.59 13.80 3.19
N LEU A 221 4.59 12.47 3.15
CA LEU A 221 5.68 11.69 2.54
C LEU A 221 5.79 11.95 1.03
N PHE A 222 4.65 12.11 0.34
CA PHE A 222 4.66 12.46 -1.08
C PHE A 222 5.22 13.87 -1.34
N CYS A 223 5.01 14.82 -0.42
CA CYS A 223 5.60 16.15 -0.50
C CYS A 223 7.13 16.13 -0.33
N GLU A 224 7.70 15.05 0.23
CA GLU A 224 9.14 14.79 0.28
C GLU A 224 9.65 13.93 -0.89
N GLY A 225 8.79 13.56 -1.83
CA GLY A 225 9.12 12.69 -2.96
C GLY A 225 9.28 11.21 -2.54
N LYS A 226 8.89 10.85 -1.31
CA LYS A 226 8.89 9.46 -0.85
C LYS A 226 7.75 8.70 -1.49
N GLY A 227 7.94 7.39 -1.59
CA GLY A 227 6.96 6.46 -2.10
C GLY A 227 7.55 5.06 -2.21
N PRO A 228 6.82 4.09 -2.77
CA PRO A 228 7.13 2.66 -2.69
C PRO A 228 8.25 2.21 -3.64
N PHE A 229 9.41 2.87 -3.53
CA PHE A 229 10.66 2.54 -4.18
C PHE A 229 11.11 1.12 -3.80
N ARG A 230 11.48 0.33 -4.80
CA ARG A 230 11.80 -1.09 -4.64
C ARG A 230 12.87 -1.54 -5.61
N TRP A 231 13.50 -2.65 -5.30
CA TRP A 231 14.41 -3.32 -6.21
C TRP A 231 14.34 -4.84 -6.09
N ALA A 232 14.77 -5.53 -7.15
CA ALA A 232 14.87 -6.98 -7.21
C ALA A 232 16.24 -7.41 -7.72
N ALA A 233 16.84 -8.41 -7.07
CA ALA A 233 18.10 -9.01 -7.49
C ALA A 233 17.87 -10.05 -8.59
N LEU A 234 18.34 -9.79 -9.81
CA LEU A 234 18.13 -10.72 -10.94
C LEU A 234 18.97 -12.01 -10.82
N SER A 235 19.92 -12.05 -9.90
CA SER A 235 20.68 -13.27 -9.57
C SER A 235 19.81 -14.37 -8.95
N GLY A 236 18.67 -14.00 -8.35
CA GLY A 236 17.88 -14.89 -7.51
C GLY A 236 18.51 -15.14 -6.12
N ASP A 237 19.63 -14.50 -5.80
CA ASP A 237 20.35 -14.73 -4.55
C ASP A 237 19.94 -13.74 -3.45
N PRO A 238 19.42 -14.22 -2.30
CA PRO A 238 19.03 -13.35 -1.17
C PRO A 238 20.17 -12.49 -0.64
N GLN A 239 21.42 -12.94 -0.75
CA GLN A 239 22.57 -12.21 -0.27
C GLN A 239 22.76 -10.88 -1.00
N ASP A 240 22.34 -10.77 -2.26
CA ASP A 240 22.39 -9.52 -3.00
C ASP A 240 21.48 -8.45 -2.37
N ILE A 241 20.30 -8.86 -1.88
CA ILE A 241 19.40 -7.95 -1.15
C ILE A 241 20.02 -7.55 0.20
N LEU A 242 20.60 -8.49 0.95
CA LEU A 242 21.26 -8.19 2.22
C LEU A 242 22.45 -7.22 2.02
N THR A 243 23.21 -7.38 0.93
CA THR A 243 24.29 -6.46 0.56
C THR A 243 23.74 -5.07 0.24
N THR A 244 22.65 -4.96 -0.50
CA THR A 244 22.02 -3.65 -0.77
C THR A 244 21.43 -3.02 0.50
N ASP A 245 20.80 -3.80 1.38
CA ASP A 245 20.27 -3.30 2.65
C ASP A 245 21.40 -2.70 3.50
N GLN A 246 22.52 -3.41 3.63
CA GLN A 246 23.70 -2.92 4.36
C GLN A 246 24.27 -1.65 3.74
N ALA A 247 24.40 -1.61 2.42
CA ALA A 247 24.92 -0.43 1.73
C ALA A 247 24.02 0.81 1.92
N LEU A 248 22.69 0.63 1.96
CA LEU A 248 21.78 1.74 2.28
C LEU A 248 21.91 2.18 3.75
N MET A 249 21.99 1.25 4.70
CA MET A 249 22.19 1.61 6.11
C MET A 249 23.50 2.38 6.34
N GLU A 250 24.57 2.02 5.63
CA GLU A 250 25.86 2.74 5.67
C GLU A 250 25.79 4.10 4.97
N ALA A 251 25.00 4.23 3.91
CA ALA A 251 24.89 5.46 3.13
C ALA A 251 23.99 6.52 3.77
N PHE A 252 23.08 6.12 4.66
CA PHE A 252 22.13 6.99 5.37
C PHE A 252 22.18 6.74 6.90
N PRO A 253 23.34 6.91 7.55
CA PRO A 253 23.52 6.56 8.96
C PRO A 253 22.64 7.38 9.92
N GLU A 254 22.23 8.56 9.51
CA GLU A 254 21.32 9.45 10.23
C GLU A 254 19.83 9.08 10.10
N ASN A 255 19.47 8.28 9.09
CA ASN A 255 18.07 7.91 8.83
C ASN A 255 17.70 6.65 9.65
N THR A 256 17.48 6.86 10.95
CA THR A 256 17.15 5.79 11.90
C THR A 256 15.86 5.03 11.53
N HIS A 257 14.88 5.72 10.93
CA HIS A 257 13.65 5.10 10.46
C HIS A 257 13.90 4.10 9.33
N LEU A 258 14.69 4.48 8.32
CA LEU A 258 15.12 3.60 7.23
C LEU A 258 15.90 2.39 7.76
N ILE A 259 16.84 2.61 8.68
CA ILE A 259 17.66 1.54 9.27
C ILE A 259 16.77 0.54 10.00
N ASN A 260 15.86 1.01 10.85
CA ASN A 260 14.91 0.17 11.58
C ASN A 260 14.01 -0.62 10.62
N TRP A 261 13.50 0.03 9.57
CA TRP A 261 12.72 -0.62 8.53
C TRP A 261 13.48 -1.78 7.87
N LEU A 262 14.72 -1.55 7.41
CA LEU A 262 15.53 -2.58 6.74
C LEU A 262 15.84 -3.75 7.69
N GLN A 263 16.19 -3.45 8.95
CA GLN A 263 16.46 -4.49 9.96
C GLN A 263 15.22 -5.35 10.25
N GLU A 264 14.05 -4.74 10.40
CA GLU A 264 12.81 -5.50 10.62
C GLU A 264 12.39 -6.28 9.37
N ALA A 265 12.55 -5.68 8.19
CA ALA A 265 12.26 -6.35 6.93
C ALA A 265 13.16 -7.58 6.70
N GLN A 266 14.44 -7.54 7.12
CA GLN A 266 15.32 -8.70 7.10
C GLN A 266 14.85 -9.83 8.03
N LYS A 267 14.35 -9.49 9.22
CA LYS A 267 13.91 -10.50 10.21
C LYS A 267 12.57 -11.13 9.85
N LYS A 268 11.63 -10.30 9.37
CA LYS A 268 10.22 -10.69 9.27
C LYS A 268 9.77 -11.07 7.87
N VAL A 269 10.33 -10.46 6.83
CA VAL A 269 9.83 -10.66 5.46
C VAL A 269 10.43 -11.91 4.83
N ALA A 270 9.58 -12.84 4.43
CA ALA A 270 9.95 -13.95 3.55
C ALA A 270 9.98 -13.47 2.09
N PHE A 271 11.07 -13.73 1.37
CA PHE A 271 11.14 -13.47 -0.07
C PHE A 271 10.15 -14.33 -0.87
N GLN A 272 9.63 -13.79 -1.97
CA GLN A 272 8.66 -14.44 -2.85
C GLN A 272 9.13 -14.32 -4.30
N GLY A 273 9.61 -15.42 -4.90
CA GLY A 273 10.23 -15.38 -6.23
C GLY A 273 11.65 -14.84 -6.16
N LEU A 274 12.02 -13.92 -7.06
CA LEU A 274 13.30 -13.21 -6.95
C LEU A 274 13.37 -12.48 -5.59
N PRO A 275 14.50 -12.49 -4.90
CA PRO A 275 14.70 -11.66 -3.71
C PRO A 275 14.53 -10.18 -4.08
N CYS A 276 13.64 -9.51 -3.36
CA CYS A 276 13.28 -8.12 -3.58
C CYS A 276 13.22 -7.38 -2.25
N ARG A 277 13.37 -6.06 -2.29
CA ARG A 277 13.16 -5.18 -1.13
C ARG A 277 12.30 -4.00 -1.52
N ILE A 278 11.39 -3.63 -0.62
CA ILE A 278 10.72 -2.32 -0.59
C ILE A 278 11.46 -1.44 0.41
N CYS A 279 11.74 -0.19 0.06
CA CYS A 279 12.27 0.81 0.97
C CYS A 279 11.83 2.19 0.47
N TRP A 280 11.00 2.91 1.22
CA TRP A 280 10.52 4.22 0.82
C TRP A 280 11.66 5.24 0.91
N LEU A 281 12.08 5.73 -0.26
CA LEU A 281 13.13 6.73 -0.42
C LEU A 281 12.57 7.98 -1.10
N GLY A 282 12.99 9.15 -0.63
CA GLY A 282 12.55 10.46 -1.10
C GLY A 282 13.40 11.07 -2.20
N MET A 283 13.18 12.37 -2.44
CA MET A 283 13.99 13.17 -3.34
C MET A 283 15.46 13.14 -2.94
N GLY A 284 16.36 12.90 -3.90
CA GLY A 284 17.81 12.74 -3.70
C GLY A 284 18.24 11.38 -3.14
N GLU A 285 17.46 10.76 -2.26
CA GLU A 285 17.78 9.43 -1.70
C GLU A 285 17.70 8.34 -2.78
N ARG A 286 16.70 8.40 -3.68
CA ARG A 286 16.51 7.44 -4.77
C ARG A 286 17.70 7.41 -5.72
N GLU A 287 18.15 8.58 -6.18
CA GLU A 287 19.31 8.70 -7.07
C GLU A 287 20.57 8.12 -6.41
N LYS A 288 20.85 8.53 -5.17
CA LYS A 288 22.01 8.04 -4.41
C LYS A 288 21.97 6.52 -4.25
N ALA A 289 20.82 5.94 -3.91
CA ALA A 289 20.65 4.49 -3.81
C ALA A 289 20.91 3.80 -5.15
N GLY A 290 20.37 4.30 -6.27
CA GLY A 290 20.56 3.73 -7.59
C GLY A 290 22.04 3.72 -8.02
N LEU A 291 22.76 4.81 -7.78
CA LEU A 291 24.19 4.89 -8.10
C LEU A 291 25.03 3.94 -7.22
N ILE A 292 24.72 3.85 -5.91
CA ILE A 292 25.36 2.87 -5.02
C ILE A 292 25.15 1.45 -5.55
N PHE A 293 23.93 1.09 -5.94
CA PHE A 293 23.64 -0.24 -6.47
C PHE A 293 24.39 -0.51 -7.78
N ASN A 294 24.53 0.51 -8.65
CA ASN A 294 25.31 0.38 -9.88
C ASN A 294 26.79 0.08 -9.58
N ASP A 295 27.37 0.75 -8.59
CA ASP A 295 28.74 0.48 -8.16
C ASP A 295 28.90 -0.91 -7.53
N LEU A 296 27.90 -1.39 -6.78
CA LEU A 296 27.88 -2.75 -6.24
C LEU A 296 27.87 -3.82 -7.34
N VAL A 297 27.08 -3.61 -8.41
CA VAL A 297 27.05 -4.50 -9.59
C VAL A 297 28.38 -4.43 -10.35
N LYS A 298 28.90 -3.22 -10.62
CA LYS A 298 30.18 -2.99 -11.31
C LYS A 298 31.35 -3.67 -10.59
N SER A 299 31.38 -3.58 -9.26
CA SER A 299 32.40 -4.19 -8.40
C SER A 299 32.17 -5.67 -8.08
N ARG A 300 31.08 -6.26 -8.58
CA ARG A 300 30.68 -7.66 -8.34
C ARG A 300 30.45 -8.00 -6.86
N LYS A 301 30.16 -7.00 -6.02
CA LYS A 301 29.67 -7.22 -4.64
C LYS A 301 28.25 -7.75 -4.62
N VAL A 302 27.48 -7.41 -5.67
CA VAL A 302 26.22 -8.05 -6.05
C VAL A 302 26.48 -8.94 -7.26
N LYS A 303 25.84 -10.11 -7.32
CA LYS A 303 26.18 -11.19 -8.26
C LYS A 303 25.67 -10.98 -9.69
N ALA A 304 24.62 -10.20 -9.87
CA ALA A 304 24.01 -9.91 -11.18
C ALA A 304 23.40 -8.50 -11.19
N PRO A 305 22.95 -8.00 -12.36
CA PRO A 305 22.19 -6.75 -12.41
C PRO A 305 20.97 -6.74 -11.47
N ILE A 306 20.59 -5.54 -11.05
CA ILE A 306 19.41 -5.28 -10.22
C ILE A 306 18.39 -4.53 -11.07
N VAL A 307 17.10 -4.77 -10.85
CA VAL A 307 16.05 -3.88 -11.37
C VAL A 307 15.54 -2.98 -10.26
N ILE A 308 15.48 -1.68 -10.50
CA ILE A 308 14.89 -0.67 -9.61
C ILE A 308 13.58 -0.22 -10.21
N GLY A 309 12.52 -0.16 -9.41
CA GLY A 309 11.24 0.40 -9.82
C GLY A 309 10.41 0.82 -8.62
N ARG A 310 9.10 0.86 -8.81
CA ARG A 310 8.12 1.22 -7.77
C ARG A 310 6.71 0.74 -8.12
N ASP A 311 5.77 0.96 -7.20
CA ASP A 311 4.35 0.95 -7.58
C ASP A 311 4.02 2.16 -8.46
N HIS A 312 2.83 2.13 -9.06
CA HIS A 312 2.24 3.28 -9.75
C HIS A 312 1.61 4.28 -8.77
N LEU A 313 1.33 3.84 -7.53
CA LEU A 313 1.12 4.73 -6.39
C LEU A 313 2.47 5.34 -6.02
N ASP A 314 2.68 6.61 -6.34
CA ASP A 314 3.84 7.38 -5.94
C ASP A 314 3.54 8.88 -6.07
N CYS A 315 4.38 9.70 -5.44
CA CYS A 315 4.22 11.15 -5.30
C CYS A 315 3.89 11.89 -6.61
N GLY A 316 4.42 11.48 -7.75
CA GLY A 316 4.23 12.17 -9.03
C GLY A 316 3.54 11.38 -10.13
N SER A 317 3.11 10.15 -9.85
CA SER A 317 2.82 9.18 -10.93
C SER A 317 1.36 8.76 -11.05
N VAL A 318 0.43 9.40 -10.33
CA VAL A 318 -0.97 8.99 -10.30
C VAL A 318 -1.91 10.17 -10.12
N ALA A 319 -3.04 10.13 -10.84
CA ALA A 319 -4.25 10.89 -10.55
C ALA A 319 -5.36 9.89 -10.19
N SER A 320 -5.94 10.04 -9.01
CA SER A 320 -6.89 9.10 -8.40
C SER A 320 -7.69 9.81 -7.29
N PRO A 321 -8.82 10.47 -7.64
CA PRO A 321 -9.57 11.34 -6.72
C PRO A 321 -10.15 10.65 -5.49
N HIS A 322 -10.26 9.32 -5.50
CA HIS A 322 -10.77 8.53 -4.36
C HIS A 322 -9.65 7.86 -3.56
N ARG A 323 -8.39 8.22 -3.84
CA ARG A 323 -7.21 7.64 -3.18
C ARG A 323 -6.04 8.63 -3.12
N GLU A 324 -5.07 8.56 -4.03
CA GLU A 324 -3.81 9.32 -3.90
C GLU A 324 -3.99 10.83 -3.99
N THR A 325 -4.93 11.28 -4.82
CA THR A 325 -5.17 12.69 -5.09
C THR A 325 -6.50 13.16 -4.50
N GLU A 326 -7.05 12.43 -3.53
CA GLU A 326 -8.28 12.79 -2.82
C GLU A 326 -8.08 14.05 -1.96
N GLY A 327 -8.86 15.10 -2.18
CA GLY A 327 -8.80 16.33 -1.42
C GLY A 327 -7.45 17.03 -1.57
N MET A 328 -7.00 17.27 -2.81
CA MET A 328 -5.87 18.17 -3.06
C MET A 328 -6.22 19.57 -2.54
N ARG A 329 -5.24 20.30 -2.01
CA ARG A 329 -5.44 21.60 -1.34
C ARG A 329 -6.08 22.66 -2.27
N ASP A 330 -5.80 22.57 -3.56
CA ASP A 330 -6.29 23.44 -4.63
C ASP A 330 -7.48 22.86 -5.40
N GLY A 331 -7.96 21.66 -5.04
CA GLY A 331 -9.03 20.95 -5.74
C GLY A 331 -8.62 20.28 -7.05
N SER A 332 -7.32 20.12 -7.32
CA SER A 332 -6.78 19.49 -8.54
C SER A 332 -6.88 17.96 -8.58
N ASP A 333 -7.74 17.36 -7.76
CA ASP A 333 -7.87 15.91 -7.54
C ASP A 333 -7.88 15.09 -8.84
N ALA A 334 -8.64 15.57 -9.84
CA ALA A 334 -8.88 14.87 -11.10
C ALA A 334 -7.91 15.23 -12.24
N VAL A 335 -6.94 16.13 -12.01
CA VAL A 335 -5.98 16.53 -13.04
C VAL A 335 -5.02 15.37 -13.33
N SER A 336 -5.14 14.79 -14.52
CA SER A 336 -4.38 13.61 -14.95
C SER A 336 -3.22 13.90 -15.90
N ASP A 337 -2.85 15.16 -16.07
CA ASP A 337 -1.65 15.56 -16.82
C ASP A 337 -0.37 15.05 -16.14
N TRP A 338 -0.30 15.11 -14.81
CA TRP A 338 0.85 14.70 -14.01
C TRP A 338 1.36 13.27 -14.27
N PRO A 339 0.52 12.20 -14.23
CA PRO A 339 0.99 10.86 -14.57
C PRO A 339 1.43 10.73 -16.04
N LEU A 340 0.90 11.52 -16.98
CA LEU A 340 1.37 11.55 -18.36
C LEU A 340 2.73 12.24 -18.48
N LEU A 341 2.94 13.34 -17.76
CA LEU A 341 4.26 14.00 -17.63
C LEU A 341 5.28 13.07 -16.98
N ASN A 342 4.89 12.30 -15.96
CA ASN A 342 5.73 11.28 -15.33
C ASN A 342 6.14 10.18 -16.31
N LEU A 343 5.21 9.68 -17.12
CA LEU A 343 5.51 8.75 -18.22
C LEU A 343 6.57 9.36 -19.16
N MET A 344 6.32 10.56 -19.67
CA MET A 344 7.19 11.23 -20.66
C MET A 344 8.58 11.56 -20.10
N ALA A 345 8.66 12.06 -18.87
CA ALA A 345 9.93 12.41 -18.22
C ALA A 345 10.79 11.18 -17.94
N ASN A 346 10.17 10.05 -17.54
CA ASN A 346 10.88 8.80 -17.34
C ASN A 346 11.34 8.17 -18.67
N THR A 347 10.53 8.27 -19.73
CA THR A 347 10.92 7.85 -21.08
C THR A 347 12.10 8.68 -21.59
N GLY A 348 12.04 10.01 -21.48
CA GLY A 348 13.13 10.91 -21.88
C GLY A 348 14.38 10.78 -21.00
N GLY A 349 14.22 10.40 -19.73
CA GLY A 349 15.32 10.19 -18.78
C GLY A 349 16.16 8.93 -19.08
N GLY A 350 15.58 7.94 -19.76
CA GLY A 350 16.23 6.67 -20.10
C GLY A 350 15.87 5.51 -19.19
N ALA A 351 14.63 5.46 -18.66
CA ALA A 351 14.14 4.28 -17.97
C ALA A 351 14.11 3.06 -18.92
N THR A 352 14.36 1.86 -18.39
CA THR A 352 14.44 0.64 -19.21
C THR A 352 13.06 0.24 -19.75
N TRP A 353 12.02 0.38 -18.92
CA TRP A 353 10.64 0.38 -19.41
C TRP A 353 9.78 1.35 -18.63
N VAL A 354 8.79 1.89 -19.31
CA VAL A 354 7.78 2.79 -18.75
C VAL A 354 6.41 2.28 -19.16
N SER A 355 5.42 2.48 -18.30
CA SER A 355 4.06 1.98 -18.48
C SER A 355 3.06 3.04 -18.07
N PHE A 356 1.92 3.08 -18.75
CA PHE A 356 0.80 3.93 -18.40
C PHE A 356 -0.47 3.09 -18.38
N HIS A 357 -1.16 3.09 -17.25
CA HIS A 357 -2.31 2.25 -17.00
C HIS A 357 -3.49 3.08 -16.52
N HIS A 358 -4.68 2.50 -16.64
CA HIS A 358 -5.94 3.08 -16.20
C HIS A 358 -6.66 2.13 -15.23
N GLY A 359 -7.26 2.69 -14.18
CA GLY A 359 -8.14 2.02 -13.23
C GLY A 359 -7.46 1.13 -12.20
N GLY A 360 -6.14 1.23 -12.03
CA GLY A 360 -5.43 0.40 -11.07
C GLY A 360 -5.82 0.72 -9.62
N GLY A 361 -6.26 -0.31 -8.91
CA GLY A 361 -6.57 -0.33 -7.49
C GLY A 361 -7.91 0.31 -7.09
N VAL A 362 -8.39 1.34 -7.79
CA VAL A 362 -9.73 1.94 -7.56
C VAL A 362 -10.76 1.57 -8.63
N GLY A 363 -10.36 0.84 -9.68
CA GLY A 363 -11.25 0.32 -10.71
C GLY A 363 -11.35 1.24 -11.94
N ILE A 364 -11.92 0.71 -13.02
CA ILE A 364 -12.06 1.40 -14.31
C ILE A 364 -12.79 2.74 -14.13
N GLY A 365 -12.18 3.81 -14.62
CA GLY A 365 -12.74 5.17 -14.61
C GLY A 365 -12.23 6.05 -13.48
N TYR A 366 -11.55 5.49 -12.47
CA TYR A 366 -11.22 6.22 -11.24
C TYR A 366 -9.74 6.57 -11.07
N SER A 367 -8.85 6.08 -11.93
CA SER A 367 -7.44 6.45 -11.86
C SER A 367 -6.69 6.36 -13.19
N GLN A 368 -5.68 7.22 -13.33
CA GLN A 368 -4.69 7.19 -14.42
C GLN A 368 -3.30 7.29 -13.80
N HIS A 369 -2.38 6.40 -14.18
CA HIS A 369 -1.10 6.33 -13.50
C HIS A 369 0.03 5.67 -14.30
N ALA A 370 1.24 6.17 -14.07
CA ALA A 370 2.47 5.73 -14.71
C ALA A 370 3.36 4.90 -13.77
N GLY A 371 4.04 3.92 -14.35
CA GLY A 371 5.08 3.15 -13.69
C GLY A 371 6.36 3.22 -14.48
N MET A 372 7.50 3.21 -13.79
CA MET A 372 8.82 3.19 -14.40
C MET A 372 9.68 2.12 -13.74
N VAL A 373 10.57 1.52 -14.53
CA VAL A 373 11.61 0.61 -14.05
C VAL A 373 12.90 0.85 -14.81
N ILE A 374 14.02 0.77 -14.11
CA ILE A 374 15.36 0.97 -14.66
C ILE A 374 16.30 -0.17 -14.24
N LEU A 375 17.07 -0.67 -15.21
CA LEU A 375 18.08 -1.70 -15.03
C LEU A 375 19.37 -1.08 -14.51
N VAL A 376 19.94 -1.72 -13.49
CA VAL A 376 21.22 -1.40 -12.87
C VAL A 376 22.21 -2.49 -13.26
N ASP A 377 23.01 -2.26 -14.30
CA ASP A 377 23.92 -3.27 -14.87
C ASP A 377 25.41 -3.02 -14.60
N GLY A 378 25.75 -1.96 -13.84
CA GLY A 378 27.12 -1.58 -13.52
C GLY A 378 27.82 -0.77 -14.60
N SER A 379 27.16 -0.48 -15.73
CA SER A 379 27.73 0.33 -16.81
C SER A 379 27.69 1.83 -16.49
N GLU A 380 28.54 2.59 -17.18
CA GLU A 380 28.50 4.05 -17.14
C GLU A 380 27.22 4.60 -17.79
N HIS A 381 26.70 3.92 -18.81
CA HIS A 381 25.42 4.28 -19.42
C HIS A 381 24.26 4.16 -18.41
N ALA A 382 24.20 3.04 -17.66
CA ALA A 382 23.20 2.88 -16.61
C ALA A 382 23.35 3.96 -15.52
N ALA A 383 24.58 4.29 -15.09
CA ALA A 383 24.79 5.38 -14.13
C ALA A 383 24.20 6.72 -14.60
N GLN A 384 24.41 7.10 -15.86
CA GLN A 384 23.85 8.32 -16.43
C GLN A 384 22.31 8.30 -16.50
N CYS A 385 21.73 7.16 -16.89
CA CYS A 385 20.27 6.98 -16.91
C CYS A 385 19.68 7.01 -15.50
N LEU A 386 20.31 6.34 -14.53
CA LEU A 386 19.91 6.31 -13.12
C LEU A 386 19.87 7.72 -12.53
N SER A 387 20.92 8.52 -12.74
CA SER A 387 20.95 9.91 -12.27
C SER A 387 19.79 10.75 -12.80
N ARG A 388 19.42 10.62 -14.07
CA ARG A 388 18.29 11.36 -14.64
C ARG A 388 16.95 10.83 -14.16
N VAL A 389 16.72 9.52 -14.28
CA VAL A 389 15.42 8.89 -14.01
C VAL A 389 15.08 8.96 -12.53
N LEU A 390 16.02 8.66 -11.65
CA LEU A 390 15.80 8.66 -10.19
C LEU A 390 15.82 10.05 -9.56
N TYR A 391 16.18 11.08 -10.33
CA TYR A 391 15.93 12.48 -10.01
C TYR A 391 14.56 12.92 -10.51
N ASN A 392 14.28 12.76 -11.82
CA ASN A 392 13.07 13.26 -12.48
C ASN A 392 11.79 12.66 -11.90
N ASP A 393 11.80 11.36 -11.60
CA ASP A 393 10.62 10.63 -11.14
C ASP A 393 10.05 11.16 -9.82
N PRO A 394 10.82 11.25 -8.71
CA PRO A 394 10.35 11.89 -7.48
C PRO A 394 10.23 13.42 -7.62
N ALA A 395 11.06 14.08 -8.44
CA ALA A 395 10.97 15.54 -8.63
C ALA A 395 9.62 15.97 -9.19
N LEU A 396 9.02 15.19 -10.11
CA LEU A 396 7.66 15.46 -10.59
C LEU A 396 6.62 15.36 -9.48
N GLY A 397 6.82 14.51 -8.48
CA GLY A 397 5.97 14.47 -7.30
C GLY A 397 6.08 15.71 -6.44
N ILE A 398 7.31 16.23 -6.26
CA ILE A 398 7.55 17.51 -5.59
C ILE A 398 6.86 18.64 -6.37
N MET A 399 7.09 18.73 -7.68
CA MET A 399 6.49 19.77 -8.54
C MET A 399 4.96 19.74 -8.45
N ARG A 400 4.35 18.57 -8.57
CA ARG A 400 2.89 18.39 -8.50
C ARG A 400 2.31 18.90 -7.18
N HIS A 401 2.95 18.58 -6.06
CA HIS A 401 2.45 18.98 -4.75
C HIS A 401 2.78 20.45 -4.44
N ALA A 402 3.91 20.97 -4.93
CA ALA A 402 4.23 22.38 -4.85
C ALA A 402 3.23 23.24 -5.64
N ASP A 403 2.87 22.81 -6.86
CA ASP A 403 1.85 23.43 -7.71
C ASP A 403 0.48 23.49 -7.00
N ALA A 404 0.09 22.39 -6.34
CA ALA A 404 -1.11 22.35 -5.51
C ALA A 404 -1.01 23.15 -4.19
N GLY A 405 0.11 23.82 -3.93
CA GLY A 405 0.31 24.71 -2.79
C GLY A 405 0.65 24.02 -1.46
N TYR A 406 1.28 22.84 -1.47
CA TYR A 406 1.76 22.21 -0.23
C TYR A 406 3.11 22.79 0.21
N ASP A 407 3.15 23.37 1.42
CA ASP A 407 4.32 24.07 1.95
C ASP A 407 5.57 23.17 2.05
N ASP A 408 5.40 21.92 2.50
CA ASP A 408 6.50 20.96 2.57
C ASP A 408 7.10 20.66 1.18
N ALA A 409 6.27 20.62 0.13
CA ALA A 409 6.72 20.40 -1.23
C ALA A 409 7.44 21.64 -1.80
N LEU A 410 6.99 22.85 -1.45
CA LEU A 410 7.67 24.10 -1.79
C LEU A 410 9.07 24.16 -1.18
N VAL A 411 9.21 23.80 0.10
CA VAL A 411 10.51 23.71 0.79
C VAL A 411 11.42 22.70 0.11
N MET A 412 10.88 21.55 -0.27
CA MET A 412 11.65 20.53 -0.99
C MET A 412 12.06 20.97 -2.40
N ALA A 413 11.20 21.71 -3.10
CA ALA A 413 11.53 22.25 -4.41
C ALA A 413 12.69 23.25 -4.32
N GLU A 414 12.65 24.17 -3.35
CA GLU A 414 13.75 25.13 -3.10
C GLU A 414 15.04 24.39 -2.75
N LYS A 415 14.98 23.45 -1.80
CA LYS A 415 16.14 22.69 -1.32
C LYS A 415 16.86 21.94 -2.45
N PHE A 416 16.12 21.39 -3.42
CA PHE A 416 16.67 20.61 -4.52
C PHE A 416 16.79 21.39 -5.83
N GLY A 417 16.47 22.69 -5.85
CA GLY A 417 16.55 23.53 -7.05
C GLY A 417 15.58 23.07 -8.15
N ILE A 418 14.41 22.56 -7.78
CA ILE A 418 13.37 22.14 -8.70
C ILE A 418 12.56 23.38 -9.10
N GLY A 419 12.60 23.74 -10.38
CA GLY A 419 11.83 24.87 -10.89
C GLY A 419 10.33 24.62 -10.80
N ILE A 420 9.62 25.52 -10.12
CA ILE A 420 8.16 25.58 -10.10
C ILE A 420 7.75 26.67 -11.08
N PHE A 421 6.71 26.42 -11.88
CA PHE A 421 6.21 27.41 -12.83
C PHE A 421 5.31 28.40 -12.08
N ASP A 422 5.60 29.70 -12.21
CA ASP A 422 4.75 30.80 -11.74
C ASP A 422 3.55 31.03 -12.68
#